data_AF-A0A945KE78-F1
#
_entry.id   AF-A0A945KE78-F1
#
_cell.length_a   1.000
_cell.length_b   1.000
_cell.length_c   1.000
_cell.angle_alpha   90.00
_cell.angle_beta   90.00
_cell.angle_gamma   90.00
#
_symmetry.space_group_name_H-M   'P 1'
#
loop_
_entity.id
_entity.type
_entity.pdbx_description
1 polymer ?
#
loop_
_entity_poly.entity_id
_entity_poly.type
_entity_poly.pdbx_seq_one_letter_code
_entity_poly.pdbx_strand_id
1 'polypeptide(L)'
;MSDTAADILRNAATVMILRQAQTGIEILLLRRNAKLAFAGGAWVFPGGAVDAADCAGAGIEDESLTARVAAVRESAEECGLVLEAEHLVHFSHWTTPEKLTRRFATWFFAAVVSEADSTVVIDDGEIHDFQWLNPSQALAMHDAGELDMMPPTYVSIKLVDQFVSAEEALESLRQFDAYWVTPRFARDGEVGVLLYPGDAGYETQNGSLAGPRHRCILGNKGVSYIHSGADVGIAVMDNPQ
;
A
#
# COMPACT_ATOMS: atom_id res chain seq x y z
N MET A 1 29.16 26.28 4.11
CA MET A 1 28.24 26.12 2.97
C MET A 1 27.58 24.78 3.18
N SER A 2 26.36 24.77 3.73
CA SER A 2 25.64 23.54 4.06
C SER A 2 25.06 22.96 2.79
N ASP A 3 25.47 21.74 2.45
CA ASP A 3 24.91 20.98 1.35
C ASP A 3 23.42 20.77 1.60
N THR A 4 22.59 21.45 0.82
CA THR A 4 21.16 21.19 0.67
C THR A 4 21.02 19.82 0.02
N ALA A 5 20.94 18.77 0.84
CA ALA A 5 20.34 17.51 0.41
C ALA A 5 18.90 17.83 0.01
N ALA A 6 18.68 18.07 -1.28
CA ALA A 6 17.36 18.15 -1.85
C ALA A 6 16.58 16.91 -1.41
N ASP A 7 15.34 17.12 -1.01
CA ASP A 7 14.36 16.12 -0.64
C ASP A 7 14.04 15.26 -1.88
N ILE A 8 14.92 14.29 -2.20
CA ILE A 8 14.78 13.45 -3.40
C ILE A 8 13.61 12.50 -3.16
N LEU A 9 12.52 12.75 -3.88
CA LEU A 9 11.43 11.79 -4.03
C LEU A 9 12.00 10.53 -4.70
N ARG A 10 12.00 9.41 -3.97
CA ARG A 10 12.48 8.12 -4.47
C ARG A 10 11.33 7.29 -5.02
N ASN A 11 11.51 6.70 -6.20
CA ASN A 11 10.56 5.69 -6.68
C ASN A 11 10.68 4.42 -5.83
N ALA A 12 9.55 3.79 -5.56
CA ALA A 12 9.42 2.55 -4.82
C ALA A 12 8.31 1.70 -5.44
N ALA A 13 8.30 0.42 -5.09
CA ALA A 13 7.28 -0.50 -5.53
C ALA A 13 6.91 -1.46 -4.41
N THR A 14 5.65 -1.89 -4.40
CA THR A 14 5.15 -2.90 -3.47
C THR A 14 4.11 -3.77 -4.16
N VAL A 15 3.94 -5.02 -3.72
CA VAL A 15 3.05 -5.98 -4.34
C VAL A 15 2.15 -6.70 -3.33
N MET A 16 0.84 -6.49 -3.44
CA MET A 16 -0.16 -7.29 -2.73
C MET A 16 -0.29 -8.65 -3.42
N ILE A 17 0.26 -9.69 -2.78
CA ILE A 17 0.21 -11.05 -3.30
C ILE A 17 -1.02 -11.74 -2.74
N LEU A 18 -1.87 -12.23 -3.65
CA LEU A 18 -3.09 -12.96 -3.37
C LEU A 18 -2.88 -14.46 -3.65
N ARG A 19 -3.58 -15.31 -2.91
CA ARG A 19 -3.76 -16.72 -3.29
C ARG A 19 -5.19 -17.16 -3.04
N GLN A 20 -5.61 -18.19 -3.77
CA GLN A 20 -6.87 -18.87 -3.49
C GLN A 20 -6.64 -19.96 -2.43
N ALA A 21 -7.30 -19.84 -1.29
CA ALA A 21 -7.37 -20.88 -0.26
C ALA A 21 -8.74 -21.59 -0.29
N GLN A 22 -8.85 -22.69 0.46
CA GLN A 22 -10.09 -23.46 0.56
C GLN A 22 -11.26 -22.65 1.13
N THR A 23 -10.96 -21.65 1.97
CA THR A 23 -11.94 -20.81 2.67
C THR A 23 -12.16 -19.44 2.05
N GLY A 24 -11.57 -19.17 0.87
CA GLY A 24 -11.66 -17.89 0.18
C GLY A 24 -10.29 -17.35 -0.24
N ILE A 25 -10.18 -16.04 -0.43
CA ILE A 25 -8.91 -15.39 -0.75
C ILE A 25 -8.07 -15.17 0.50
N GLU A 26 -6.76 -15.23 0.33
CA GLU A 26 -5.78 -14.80 1.33
C GLU A 26 -4.80 -13.80 0.72
N ILE A 27 -4.36 -12.85 1.53
CA ILE A 27 -3.32 -11.86 1.26
C ILE A 27 -2.06 -12.22 2.04
N LEU A 28 -0.90 -12.07 1.42
CA LEU A 28 0.38 -12.16 2.14
C LEU A 28 0.70 -10.82 2.79
N LEU A 29 0.92 -10.84 4.10
CA LEU A 29 1.47 -9.73 4.87
C LEU A 29 2.79 -10.13 5.50
N LEU A 30 3.77 -9.23 5.41
CA LEU A 30 5.09 -9.37 6.01
C LEU A 30 5.21 -8.40 7.18
N ARG A 31 5.83 -8.84 8.28
CA ARG A 31 6.06 -8.00 9.44
C ARG A 31 7.48 -7.45 9.43
N ARG A 32 7.57 -6.13 9.30
CA ARG A 32 8.85 -5.41 9.29
C ARG A 32 9.54 -5.52 10.64
N ASN A 33 10.86 -5.63 10.63
CA ASN A 33 11.66 -5.62 11.86
C ASN A 33 11.38 -4.34 12.67
N ALA A 34 11.10 -4.49 13.96
CA ALA A 34 10.74 -3.37 14.85
C ALA A 34 11.85 -2.32 14.99
N LYS A 35 13.10 -2.66 14.65
CA LYS A 35 14.25 -1.75 14.71
C LYS A 35 14.36 -0.82 13.50
N LEU A 36 13.51 -0.97 12.48
CA LEU A 36 13.56 -0.13 11.28
C LEU A 36 13.04 1.28 11.57
N ALA A 37 13.74 2.28 11.04
CA ALA A 37 13.45 3.70 11.28
C ALA A 37 12.11 4.18 10.68
N PHE A 38 11.54 3.42 9.73
CA PHE A 38 10.24 3.70 9.11
C PHE A 38 9.37 2.44 9.14
N ALA A 39 8.15 2.59 9.65
CA ALA A 39 7.16 1.50 9.78
C ALA A 39 7.69 0.23 10.48
N GLY A 40 8.62 0.36 11.42
CA GLY A 40 9.14 -0.78 12.18
C GLY A 40 8.04 -1.47 12.98
N GLY A 41 7.91 -2.79 12.80
CA GLY A 41 6.89 -3.61 13.48
C GLY A 41 5.52 -3.64 12.79
N ALA A 42 5.29 -2.78 11.79
CA ALA A 42 4.08 -2.77 10.99
C ALA A 42 4.04 -3.95 10.01
N TRP A 43 2.82 -4.35 9.67
CA TRP A 43 2.52 -5.31 8.62
C TRP A 43 2.36 -4.59 7.29
N VAL A 44 3.06 -5.08 6.28
CA VAL A 44 3.15 -4.49 4.95
C VAL A 44 3.05 -5.57 3.89
N PHE A 45 2.88 -5.15 2.64
CA PHE A 45 3.14 -6.01 1.49
C PHE A 45 4.65 -6.03 1.19
N PRO A 46 5.17 -7.09 0.52
CA PRO A 46 6.53 -7.08 0.02
C PRO A 46 6.81 -5.84 -0.83
N GLY A 47 7.98 -5.22 -0.67
CA GLY A 47 8.32 -4.04 -1.46
C GLY A 47 9.41 -3.15 -0.87
N GLY A 48 9.98 -2.33 -1.76
CA GLY A 48 11.10 -1.47 -1.42
C GLY A 48 11.38 -0.42 -2.49
N ALA A 49 12.53 0.23 -2.37
CA ALA A 49 12.91 1.31 -3.28
C ALA A 49 13.34 0.74 -4.64
N VAL A 50 13.07 1.48 -5.70
CA VAL A 50 13.66 1.20 -7.01
C VAL A 50 15.17 1.44 -6.93
N ASP A 51 15.93 0.44 -7.38
CA ASP A 51 17.38 0.47 -7.48
C ASP A 51 17.84 0.63 -8.93
N ALA A 52 19.08 1.07 -9.12
CA ALA A 52 19.65 1.29 -10.46
C ALA A 52 19.68 0.02 -11.33
N ALA A 53 19.72 -1.16 -10.71
CA ALA A 53 19.67 -2.45 -11.40
C ALA A 53 18.28 -2.72 -12.01
N ASP A 54 17.21 -2.20 -11.40
CA ASP A 54 15.83 -2.37 -11.89
C ASP A 54 15.62 -1.61 -13.23
N CYS A 55 16.42 -0.56 -13.45
CA CYS A 55 16.41 0.24 -14.67
C CYS A 55 17.12 -0.42 -15.86
N ALA A 56 17.96 -1.45 -15.64
CA ALA A 56 18.85 -1.98 -16.68
C ALA A 56 18.12 -2.83 -17.74
N GLY A 57 16.91 -3.31 -17.44
CA GLY A 57 16.03 -4.06 -18.36
C GLY A 57 14.81 -3.28 -18.84
N ALA A 58 14.43 -2.21 -18.15
CA ALA A 58 13.38 -1.29 -18.58
C ALA A 58 14.00 -0.28 -19.54
N GLY A 59 13.64 -0.32 -20.83
CA GLY A 59 14.08 0.71 -21.78
C GLY A 59 13.88 2.11 -21.17
N ILE A 60 14.89 2.98 -21.26
CA ILE A 60 14.94 4.24 -20.51
C ILE A 60 13.63 5.03 -20.70
N GLU A 61 13.06 5.51 -19.58
CA GLU A 61 11.86 6.37 -19.40
C GLU A 61 10.53 5.69 -19.00
N ASP A 62 10.45 4.37 -18.77
CA ASP A 62 9.24 3.76 -18.19
C ASP A 62 9.36 3.50 -16.68
N GLU A 63 8.88 4.45 -15.88
CA GLU A 63 8.85 4.36 -14.41
C GLU A 63 7.97 3.20 -13.90
N SER A 64 6.87 2.90 -14.60
CA SER A 64 5.96 1.79 -14.25
C SER A 64 6.64 0.45 -14.47
N LEU A 65 7.32 0.27 -15.61
CA LEU A 65 8.08 -0.95 -15.89
C LEU A 65 9.22 -1.14 -14.89
N THR A 66 9.94 -0.07 -14.59
CA THR A 66 11.02 -0.10 -13.58
C THR A 66 10.48 -0.49 -12.21
N ALA A 67 9.35 0.07 -11.80
CA ALA A 67 8.70 -0.27 -10.54
C ALA A 67 8.20 -1.73 -10.51
N ARG A 68 7.74 -2.29 -11.64
CA ARG A 68 7.38 -3.72 -11.73
C ARG A 68 8.59 -4.62 -11.48
N VAL A 69 9.74 -4.29 -12.07
CA VAL A 69 10.99 -5.04 -11.85
C VAL A 69 11.39 -4.97 -10.38
N ALA A 70 11.31 -3.78 -9.75
CA ALA A 70 11.56 -3.64 -8.33
C ALA A 70 10.60 -4.48 -7.48
N ALA A 71 9.29 -4.48 -7.76
CA ALA A 71 8.32 -5.29 -7.03
C ALA A 71 8.62 -6.80 -7.13
N VAL A 72 9.03 -7.29 -8.31
CA VAL A 72 9.44 -8.69 -8.50
C VAL A 72 10.69 -9.03 -7.68
N ARG A 73 11.71 -8.15 -7.72
CA ARG A 73 12.95 -8.32 -6.95
C ARG A 73 12.66 -8.36 -5.45
N GLU A 74 11.96 -7.36 -4.94
CA GLU A 74 11.63 -7.24 -3.51
C GLU A 74 10.79 -8.43 -3.03
N SER A 75 9.82 -8.90 -3.82
CA SER A 75 9.06 -10.12 -3.51
C SER A 75 9.98 -11.34 -3.35
N ALA A 76 10.94 -11.52 -4.26
CA ALA A 76 11.88 -12.64 -4.18
C ALA A 76 12.86 -12.51 -3.00
N GLU A 77 13.33 -11.30 -2.70
CA GLU A 77 14.28 -11.01 -1.62
C GLU A 77 13.63 -11.14 -0.23
N GLU A 78 12.43 -10.60 -0.04
CA GLU A 78 11.79 -10.50 1.28
C GLU A 78 10.96 -11.73 1.66
N CYS A 79 10.42 -12.46 0.68
CA CYS A 79 9.52 -13.59 0.95
C CYS A 79 9.72 -14.82 0.05
N GLY A 80 10.71 -14.80 -0.85
CA GLY A 80 11.05 -15.94 -1.71
C GLY A 80 10.06 -16.22 -2.83
N LEU A 81 9.00 -15.41 -2.98
CA LEU A 81 8.00 -15.58 -4.02
C LEU A 81 8.48 -14.92 -5.32
N VAL A 82 8.68 -15.73 -6.36
CA VAL A 82 9.10 -15.27 -7.68
C VAL A 82 7.87 -14.95 -8.51
N LEU A 83 7.72 -13.68 -8.87
CA LEU A 83 6.61 -13.17 -9.68
C LEU A 83 7.07 -12.84 -11.10
N GLU A 84 6.11 -12.71 -12.01
CA GLU A 84 6.36 -12.25 -13.38
C GLU A 84 5.85 -10.81 -13.56
N ALA A 85 6.72 -9.92 -14.02
CA ALA A 85 6.41 -8.48 -14.14
C ALA A 85 5.20 -8.18 -15.04
N GLU A 86 4.96 -9.01 -16.05
CA GLU A 86 3.85 -8.92 -17.00
C GLU A 86 2.49 -9.27 -16.36
N HIS A 87 2.50 -10.09 -15.30
CA HIS A 87 1.29 -10.49 -14.58
C HIS A 87 0.89 -9.52 -13.46
N LEU A 88 1.79 -8.61 -13.06
CA LEU A 88 1.47 -7.60 -12.05
C LEU A 88 0.35 -6.65 -12.53
N VAL A 89 -0.58 -6.33 -11.66
CA VAL A 89 -1.65 -5.35 -11.92
C VAL A 89 -1.39 -4.09 -11.11
N HIS A 90 -1.15 -2.96 -11.78
CA HIS A 90 -1.02 -1.67 -11.09
C HIS A 90 -2.40 -1.16 -10.70
N PHE A 91 -2.62 -0.86 -9.41
CA PHE A 91 -3.93 -0.41 -8.94
C PHE A 91 -3.88 0.87 -8.08
N SER A 92 -2.71 1.28 -7.58
CA SER A 92 -2.55 2.60 -6.96
C SER A 92 -1.10 3.07 -6.92
N HIS A 93 -0.92 4.37 -6.78
CA HIS A 93 0.35 5.05 -6.65
C HIS A 93 0.28 6.05 -5.49
N TRP A 94 1.15 5.88 -4.49
CA TRP A 94 1.16 6.67 -3.26
C TRP A 94 2.44 7.49 -3.12
N THR A 95 2.28 8.80 -3.06
CA THR A 95 3.38 9.75 -2.84
C THR A 95 3.38 10.22 -1.40
N THR A 96 4.50 10.06 -0.71
CA THR A 96 4.69 10.50 0.68
C THR A 96 4.45 12.03 0.80
N PRO A 97 3.78 12.52 1.86
CA PRO A 97 3.51 13.95 2.06
C PRO A 97 4.74 14.85 1.91
N GLU A 98 4.56 16.04 1.35
CA GLU A 98 5.63 16.99 0.98
C GLU A 98 6.49 17.50 2.13
N LYS A 99 6.01 17.44 3.38
CA LYS A 99 6.72 17.98 4.56
C LYS A 99 7.64 16.97 5.24
N LEU A 100 7.75 15.75 4.70
CA LEU A 100 8.58 14.68 5.26
C LEU A 100 9.92 14.62 4.53
N THR A 101 11.02 14.38 5.25
CA THR A 101 12.39 14.40 4.71
C THR A 101 12.81 13.11 3.98
N ARG A 102 12.00 12.05 4.09
CA ARG A 102 12.19 10.79 3.38
C ARG A 102 10.90 10.51 2.63
N ARG A 103 10.93 10.68 1.31
CA ARG A 103 9.74 10.60 0.48
C ARG A 103 9.86 9.51 -0.57
N PHE A 104 8.77 8.78 -0.72
CA PHE A 104 8.62 7.74 -1.73
C PHE A 104 7.42 8.04 -2.63
N ALA A 105 7.59 7.79 -3.92
CA ALA A 105 6.54 7.65 -4.94
C ALA A 105 6.41 6.14 -5.19
N THR A 106 5.42 5.52 -4.55
CA THR A 106 5.32 4.07 -4.45
C THR A 106 4.23 3.55 -5.36
N TRP A 107 4.62 2.71 -6.32
CA TRP A 107 3.71 1.96 -7.17
C TRP A 107 3.21 0.71 -6.42
N PHE A 108 1.90 0.53 -6.36
CA PHE A 108 1.27 -0.65 -5.75
C PHE A 108 0.75 -1.56 -6.84
N PHE A 109 1.25 -2.79 -6.81
CA PHE A 109 0.86 -3.86 -7.71
C PHE A 109 0.09 -4.95 -6.96
N ALA A 110 -0.72 -5.72 -7.68
CA ALA A 110 -1.31 -6.96 -7.20
C ALA A 110 -0.90 -8.12 -8.09
N ALA A 111 -0.81 -9.31 -7.51
CA ALA A 111 -0.51 -10.56 -8.21
C ALA A 111 -1.28 -11.71 -7.56
N VAL A 112 -1.60 -12.75 -8.34
CA VAL A 112 -2.10 -14.02 -7.82
C VAL A 112 -1.01 -15.07 -7.97
N VAL A 113 -0.77 -15.85 -6.92
CA VAL A 113 0.10 -17.03 -6.95
C VAL A 113 -0.71 -18.30 -6.75
N SER A 114 -0.22 -19.40 -7.32
CA SER A 114 -0.82 -20.72 -7.10
C SER A 114 -0.55 -21.20 -5.67
N GLU A 115 -1.36 -22.12 -5.16
CA GLU A 115 -1.09 -22.74 -3.85
C GLU A 115 0.29 -23.42 -3.81
N ALA A 116 0.69 -24.07 -4.91
CA ALA A 116 1.99 -24.73 -5.05
C ALA A 116 3.17 -23.75 -4.98
N ASP A 117 2.97 -22.52 -5.47
CA ASP A 117 3.99 -21.47 -5.51
C ASP A 117 3.84 -20.47 -4.35
N SER A 118 3.06 -20.78 -3.31
CA SER A 118 2.78 -19.87 -2.19
C SER A 118 3.63 -20.09 -0.93
N THR A 119 4.71 -20.88 -1.05
CA THR A 119 5.64 -21.13 0.06
C THR A 119 6.52 -19.91 0.31
N VAL A 120 6.36 -19.31 1.49
CA VAL A 120 7.11 -18.11 1.88
C VAL A 120 8.39 -18.48 2.61
N VAL A 121 9.49 -17.82 2.23
CA VAL A 121 10.78 -17.87 2.92
C VAL A 121 11.22 -16.44 3.18
N ILE A 122 11.23 -16.04 4.45
CA ILE A 122 11.67 -14.70 4.85
C ILE A 122 13.19 -14.62 4.98
N ASP A 123 13.75 -13.42 4.87
CA ASP A 123 15.19 -13.16 4.92
C ASP A 123 15.79 -13.15 6.34
N ASP A 124 14.95 -13.22 7.38
CA ASP A 124 15.27 -13.05 8.81
C ASP A 124 16.01 -11.73 9.14
N GLY A 125 16.02 -10.78 8.20
CA GLY A 125 16.73 -9.51 8.25
C GLY A 125 15.75 -8.35 8.39
N GLU A 126 15.27 -7.87 7.24
CA GLU A 126 14.25 -6.82 7.16
C GLU A 126 12.87 -7.34 7.61
N ILE A 127 12.57 -8.60 7.30
CA ILE A 127 11.32 -9.27 7.62
C ILE A 127 11.55 -10.30 8.72
N HIS A 128 10.68 -10.30 9.73
CA HIS A 128 10.81 -11.20 10.89
C HIS A 128 9.64 -12.15 11.09
N ASP A 129 8.54 -11.92 10.36
CA ASP A 129 7.33 -12.73 10.44
C ASP A 129 6.51 -12.55 9.16
N PHE A 130 5.65 -13.51 8.85
CA PHE A 130 4.73 -13.44 7.73
C PHE A 130 3.42 -14.13 8.05
N GLN A 131 2.32 -13.68 7.43
CA GLN A 131 1.03 -14.32 7.54
C GLN A 131 0.29 -14.28 6.20
N TRP A 132 -0.28 -15.42 5.83
CA TRP A 132 -1.39 -15.47 4.88
C TRP A 132 -2.68 -15.27 5.67
N LEU A 133 -3.43 -14.22 5.36
CA LEU A 133 -4.67 -13.89 6.05
C LEU A 133 -5.80 -13.66 5.06
N ASN A 134 -7.01 -14.09 5.42
CA ASN A 134 -8.18 -13.57 4.74
C ASN A 134 -8.29 -12.05 4.96
N PRO A 135 -8.65 -11.23 3.95
CA PRO A 135 -8.74 -9.77 4.11
C PRO A 135 -9.60 -9.33 5.30
N SER A 136 -10.78 -9.93 5.49
CA SER A 136 -11.69 -9.56 6.58
C SER A 136 -11.06 -9.88 7.94
N GLN A 137 -10.29 -10.97 8.02
CA GLN A 137 -9.54 -11.32 9.22
C GLN A 137 -8.43 -10.30 9.50
N ALA A 138 -7.66 -9.90 8.49
CA ALA A 138 -6.60 -8.89 8.65
C ALA A 138 -7.18 -7.54 9.13
N LEU A 139 -8.30 -7.11 8.57
CA LEU A 139 -9.01 -5.90 9.01
C LEU A 139 -9.53 -6.02 10.45
N ALA A 140 -10.09 -7.17 10.83
CA ALA A 140 -10.55 -7.41 12.20
C ALA A 140 -9.39 -7.41 13.22
N MET A 141 -8.25 -8.01 12.87
CA MET A 141 -7.04 -8.00 13.71
C MET A 141 -6.48 -6.57 13.85
N HIS A 142 -6.55 -5.76 12.78
CA HIS A 142 -6.19 -4.36 12.84
C HIS A 142 -7.10 -3.56 13.78
N ASP A 143 -8.42 -3.72 13.67
CA ASP A 143 -9.39 -3.06 14.55
C ASP A 143 -9.23 -3.47 16.03
N ALA A 144 -8.72 -4.69 16.27
CA ALA A 144 -8.34 -5.19 17.59
C ALA A 144 -6.99 -4.64 18.10
N GLY A 145 -6.19 -4.00 17.24
CA GLY A 145 -4.85 -3.50 17.56
C GLY A 145 -3.76 -4.59 17.53
N GLU A 146 -4.04 -5.74 16.93
CA GLU A 146 -3.13 -6.89 16.85
C GLU A 146 -2.26 -6.85 15.58
N LEU A 147 -2.72 -6.11 14.56
CA LEU A 147 -2.08 -6.01 13.26
C LEU A 147 -1.92 -4.54 12.87
N ASP A 148 -0.81 -3.92 13.27
CA ASP A 148 -0.52 -2.52 12.93
C ASP A 148 -0.25 -2.38 11.42
N MET A 149 -0.99 -1.50 10.75
CA MET A 149 -0.90 -1.29 9.31
C MET A 149 -0.81 0.17 8.98
N MET A 150 -0.02 0.48 7.96
CA MET A 150 0.01 1.80 7.37
C MET A 150 -1.24 2.03 6.50
N PRO A 151 -1.70 3.29 6.35
CA PRO A 151 -2.90 3.62 5.60
C PRO A 151 -2.96 3.05 4.17
N PRO A 152 -1.88 3.06 3.36
CA PRO A 152 -1.92 2.45 2.02
C PRO A 152 -2.24 0.95 2.10
N THR A 153 -1.59 0.20 2.97
CA THR A 153 -1.85 -1.24 3.19
C THR A 153 -3.30 -1.48 3.62
N TYR A 154 -3.77 -0.75 4.63
CA TYR A 154 -5.13 -0.88 5.14
C TYR A 154 -6.17 -0.66 4.05
N VAL A 155 -6.04 0.44 3.29
CA VAL A 155 -6.99 0.78 2.20
C VAL A 155 -6.92 -0.24 1.06
N SER A 156 -5.72 -0.71 0.68
CA SER A 156 -5.54 -1.76 -0.33
C SER A 156 -6.24 -3.07 0.04
N ILE A 157 -6.21 -3.47 1.32
CA ILE A 157 -6.90 -4.68 1.77
C ILE A 157 -8.41 -4.51 1.66
N LYS A 158 -8.96 -3.33 2.00
CA LYS A 158 -10.40 -3.09 1.85
C LYS A 158 -10.87 -3.20 0.39
N LEU A 159 -10.04 -2.81 -0.60
CA LEU A 159 -10.38 -2.96 -2.02
C LEU A 159 -10.69 -4.42 -2.39
N VAL A 160 -10.00 -5.38 -1.75
CA VAL A 160 -10.13 -6.81 -2.08
C VAL A 160 -11.01 -7.60 -1.10
N ASP A 161 -11.41 -6.99 0.02
CA ASP A 161 -12.18 -7.63 1.10
C ASP A 161 -13.55 -8.17 0.67
N GLN A 162 -14.13 -7.57 -0.37
CA GLN A 162 -15.42 -7.99 -0.91
C GLN A 162 -15.37 -9.25 -1.78
N PHE A 163 -14.18 -9.74 -2.16
CA PHE A 163 -14.03 -10.86 -3.09
C PHE A 163 -13.80 -12.19 -2.37
N VAL A 164 -14.30 -13.26 -2.99
CA VAL A 164 -14.10 -14.65 -2.55
C VAL A 164 -13.12 -15.39 -3.46
N SER A 165 -12.89 -14.88 -4.69
CA SER A 165 -11.93 -15.39 -5.66
C SER A 165 -10.74 -14.45 -5.83
N ALA A 166 -9.53 -14.99 -5.73
CA ALA A 166 -8.29 -14.21 -5.88
C ALA A 166 -8.17 -13.63 -7.31
N GLU A 167 -8.61 -14.41 -8.31
CA GLU A 167 -8.60 -13.99 -9.71
C GLU A 167 -9.67 -12.93 -10.01
N GLU A 168 -10.85 -13.03 -9.40
CA GLU A 168 -11.88 -11.98 -9.55
C GLU A 168 -11.43 -10.66 -8.93
N ALA A 169 -10.75 -10.73 -7.77
CA ALA A 169 -10.14 -9.55 -7.15
C ALA A 169 -9.06 -8.93 -8.07
N LEU A 170 -8.16 -9.76 -8.63
CA LEU A 170 -7.11 -9.29 -9.52
C LEU A 170 -7.67 -8.67 -10.81
N GLU A 171 -8.69 -9.29 -11.40
CA GLU A 171 -9.34 -8.78 -12.61
C GLU A 171 -10.11 -7.49 -12.34
N SER A 172 -10.79 -7.37 -11.20
CA SER A 172 -11.43 -6.12 -10.79
C SER A 172 -10.40 -4.99 -10.65
N LEU A 173 -9.25 -5.25 -10.02
CA LEU A 173 -8.16 -4.26 -9.92
C LEU A 173 -7.58 -3.88 -11.29
N ARG A 174 -7.60 -4.78 -12.28
CA ARG A 174 -7.10 -4.53 -13.64
C ARG A 174 -8.00 -3.59 -14.44
N GLN A 175 -9.31 -3.63 -14.18
CA GLN A 175 -10.30 -2.83 -14.90
C GLN A 175 -10.44 -1.41 -14.34
N PHE A 176 -9.88 -1.15 -13.15
CA PHE A 176 -9.97 0.12 -12.46
C PHE A 176 -8.84 1.10 -12.84
N ASP A 177 -9.17 2.40 -12.92
CA ASP A 177 -8.19 3.48 -13.13
C ASP A 177 -7.35 3.73 -11.87
N ALA A 178 -6.14 3.18 -11.82
CA ALA A 178 -5.27 3.22 -10.64
C ALA A 178 -5.28 4.56 -9.87
N TYR A 179 -5.46 4.50 -8.55
CA TYR A 179 -5.52 5.70 -7.71
C TYR A 179 -4.17 6.41 -7.65
N TRP A 180 -4.16 7.75 -7.77
CA TRP A 180 -2.97 8.56 -7.53
C TRP A 180 -3.15 9.40 -6.27
N VAL A 181 -2.42 9.05 -5.21
CA VAL A 181 -2.67 9.60 -3.87
C VAL A 181 -1.42 10.31 -3.36
N THR A 182 -1.54 11.61 -3.08
CA THR A 182 -0.55 12.34 -2.27
C THR A 182 -1.24 12.81 -1.00
N PRO A 183 -1.10 12.10 0.14
CA PRO A 183 -1.78 12.48 1.35
C PRO A 183 -1.27 13.81 1.90
N ARG A 184 -2.15 14.54 2.57
CA ARG A 184 -1.78 15.70 3.38
C ARG A 184 -2.10 15.43 4.84
N PHE A 185 -1.06 15.46 5.68
CA PHE A 185 -1.27 15.37 7.13
C PHE A 185 -1.95 16.64 7.65
N ALA A 186 -2.94 16.45 8.52
CA ALA A 186 -3.61 17.49 9.29
C ALA A 186 -4.03 16.94 10.66
N ARG A 187 -4.60 17.80 11.50
CA ARG A 187 -5.30 17.39 12.73
C ARG A 187 -6.78 17.72 12.60
N ASP A 188 -7.62 16.83 13.12
CA ASP A 188 -9.02 17.11 13.43
C ASP A 188 -9.19 17.07 14.95
N GLY A 189 -9.19 18.24 15.59
CA GLY A 189 -8.99 18.35 17.03
C GLY A 189 -7.66 17.73 17.48
N GLU A 190 -7.73 16.72 18.35
CA GLU A 190 -6.54 16.00 18.83
C GLU A 190 -6.15 14.79 17.97
N VAL A 191 -6.95 14.45 16.97
CA VAL A 191 -6.76 13.24 16.18
C VAL A 191 -5.97 13.57 14.92
N GLY A 192 -4.94 12.77 14.63
CA GLY A 192 -4.20 12.88 13.37
C GLY A 192 -5.04 12.36 12.20
N VAL A 193 -5.00 13.05 11.07
CA VAL A 193 -5.68 12.61 9.84
C VAL A 193 -4.76 12.74 8.64
N LEU A 194 -4.91 11.81 7.69
CA LEU A 194 -4.35 11.92 6.35
C LEU A 194 -5.47 12.24 5.39
N LEU A 195 -5.47 13.47 4.90
CA LEU A 195 -6.45 13.97 3.94
C LEU A 195 -6.05 13.55 2.53
N TYR A 196 -7.03 13.16 1.74
CA TYR A 196 -6.87 12.81 0.32
C TYR A 196 -7.64 13.80 -0.56
N PRO A 197 -7.33 13.88 -1.87
CA PRO A 197 -8.07 14.72 -2.80
C PRO A 197 -9.58 14.49 -2.72
N GLY A 198 -10.39 15.56 -2.75
CA GLY A 198 -11.84 15.50 -2.55
C GLY A 198 -12.28 15.70 -1.09
N ASP A 199 -11.37 15.60 -0.12
CA ASP A 199 -11.67 15.99 1.25
C ASP A 199 -11.78 17.52 1.39
N ALA A 200 -12.79 18.01 2.13
CA ALA A 200 -13.00 19.44 2.34
C ALA A 200 -11.75 20.16 2.87
N GLY A 201 -10.99 19.49 3.74
CA GLY A 201 -9.79 20.03 4.37
C GLY A 201 -8.52 19.94 3.53
N TYR A 202 -8.54 19.22 2.40
CA TYR A 202 -7.31 18.82 1.67
C TYR A 202 -6.46 20.03 1.25
N GLU A 203 -7.08 21.02 0.61
CA GLU A 203 -6.35 22.19 0.10
C GLU A 203 -5.81 23.10 1.21
N THR A 204 -6.52 23.18 2.33
CA THR A 204 -6.18 24.06 3.45
C THR A 204 -5.36 23.35 4.54
N GLN A 205 -5.15 22.03 4.44
CA GLN A 205 -4.64 21.18 5.50
C GLN A 205 -5.38 21.35 6.84
N ASN A 206 -6.69 21.61 6.79
CA ASN A 206 -7.53 21.79 7.97
C ASN A 206 -8.45 20.57 8.15
N GLY A 207 -8.06 19.65 9.03
CA GLY A 207 -8.83 18.43 9.29
C GLY A 207 -10.23 18.70 9.87
N SER A 208 -10.43 19.80 10.57
CA SER A 208 -11.71 20.16 11.20
C SER A 208 -12.67 20.93 10.27
N LEU A 209 -12.26 21.24 9.04
CA LEU A 209 -13.13 21.93 8.08
C LEU A 209 -14.34 21.05 7.74
N ALA A 210 -15.56 21.58 7.88
CA ALA A 210 -16.78 20.86 7.57
C ALA A 210 -16.93 20.64 6.05
N GLY A 211 -17.57 19.54 5.63
CA GLY A 211 -17.82 19.22 4.23
C GLY A 211 -17.52 17.75 3.91
N PRO A 212 -17.33 17.41 2.62
CA PRO A 212 -16.98 16.07 2.18
C PRO A 212 -15.74 15.52 2.90
N ARG A 213 -15.71 14.20 3.08
CA ARG A 213 -14.64 13.46 3.76
C ARG A 213 -14.04 12.47 2.79
N HIS A 214 -12.72 12.51 2.67
CA HIS A 214 -11.92 11.51 1.97
C HIS A 214 -10.56 11.42 2.66
N ARG A 215 -10.46 10.57 3.68
CA ARG A 215 -9.33 10.59 4.61
C ARG A 215 -9.15 9.27 5.33
N CYS A 216 -7.94 9.07 5.85
CA CYS A 216 -7.73 8.14 6.96
C CYS A 216 -7.65 8.91 8.27
N ILE A 217 -8.28 8.35 9.32
CA ILE A 217 -8.08 8.76 10.71
C ILE A 217 -6.96 7.90 11.29
N LEU A 218 -6.01 8.53 11.97
CA LEU A 218 -4.92 7.89 12.68
C LEU A 218 -5.29 7.83 14.17
N GLY A 219 -5.98 6.76 14.55
CA GLY A 219 -6.49 6.54 15.90
C GLY A 219 -5.54 5.70 16.77
N ASN A 220 -5.88 5.57 18.05
CA ASN A 220 -5.09 4.80 19.02
C ASN A 220 -5.07 3.30 18.72
N LYS A 221 -6.04 2.80 17.96
CA LYS A 221 -6.16 1.38 17.57
C LYS A 221 -5.66 1.11 16.15
N GLY A 222 -5.12 2.12 15.46
CA GLY A 222 -4.73 2.01 14.06
C GLY A 222 -5.45 3.02 13.17
N VAL A 223 -5.61 2.62 11.91
CA VAL A 223 -6.12 3.43 10.82
C VAL A 223 -7.57 3.10 10.54
N SER A 224 -8.41 4.11 10.30
CA SER A 224 -9.75 3.92 9.73
C SER A 224 -9.95 4.82 8.52
N TYR A 225 -10.50 4.26 7.45
CA TYR A 225 -10.79 5.00 6.21
C TYR A 225 -12.21 5.57 6.22
N ILE A 226 -12.36 6.82 5.79
CA ILE A 226 -13.64 7.51 5.64
C ILE A 226 -13.71 8.12 4.26
N HIS A 227 -14.77 7.75 3.53
CA HIS A 227 -15.24 8.44 2.35
C HIS A 227 -16.74 8.71 2.49
N SER A 228 -17.14 9.98 2.58
CA SER A 228 -18.54 10.34 2.82
C SER A 228 -18.86 11.78 2.41
N GLY A 229 -20.12 12.01 2.05
CA GLY A 229 -20.62 13.30 1.57
C GLY A 229 -21.01 13.25 0.09
N ALA A 230 -22.01 14.05 -0.31
CA ALA A 230 -22.60 13.99 -1.64
C ALA A 230 -21.64 14.40 -2.78
N ASP A 231 -20.60 15.17 -2.48
CA ASP A 231 -19.76 15.86 -3.47
C ASP A 231 -18.24 15.63 -3.28
N VAL A 232 -17.82 14.43 -2.83
CA VAL A 232 -16.36 14.15 -2.72
C VAL A 232 -15.67 14.28 -4.09
N GLY A 233 -16.39 14.02 -5.19
CA GLY A 233 -15.92 14.25 -6.57
C GLY A 233 -14.77 13.33 -7.02
N ILE A 234 -14.35 12.40 -6.15
CA ILE A 234 -13.29 11.41 -6.36
C ILE A 234 -13.84 10.05 -5.92
N ALA A 235 -13.48 8.98 -6.65
CA ALA A 235 -13.89 7.61 -6.34
C ALA A 235 -13.46 7.18 -4.92
N VAL A 236 -14.28 6.34 -4.30
CA VAL A 236 -13.97 5.68 -3.01
C VAL A 236 -12.76 4.77 -3.21
N MET A 237 -11.78 4.82 -2.30
CA MET A 237 -10.55 4.01 -2.42
C MET A 237 -10.65 2.64 -1.74
N ASP A 238 -11.83 2.25 -1.27
CA ASP A 238 -12.09 0.96 -0.63
C ASP A 238 -13.18 0.14 -1.33
N ASN A 239 -13.61 0.56 -2.52
CA ASN A 239 -14.50 -0.23 -3.37
C ASN A 239 -14.18 0.04 -4.85
N PRO A 240 -13.53 -0.90 -5.58
CA PRO A 240 -13.43 -0.81 -7.02
C PRO A 240 -14.85 -0.85 -7.63
N GLN A 241 -15.29 0.26 -8.22
CA GLN A 241 -16.53 0.34 -9.00
C GLN A 241 -16.32 -0.15 -10.43
#